data_AF-A0A2V5ZXW7-F1
#
_entry.id   AF-A0A2V5ZXW7-F1
#
_cell.length_a   1.000
_cell.length_b   1.000
_cell.length_c   1.000
_cell.angle_alpha   90.00
_cell.angle_beta   90.00
_cell.angle_gamma   90.00
#
_symmetry.space_group_name_H-M   'P 1'
#
loop_
_entity.id
_entity.type
_entity.pdbx_description
1 polymer ?
#
loop_
_entity_poly.entity_id
_entity_poly.type
_entity_poly.pdbx_seq_one_letter_code
_entity_poly.pdbx_strand_id
1 'polypeptide(L)'
;MKKLTLLIALTLGFGGVSAFAYDYNRDNHTGYVAFNRGGLESRVERLNRMLSHVRWELSRYRGDWRLRREVDRISSNVNRVNWRLRHGYDSYRLRNEVDSLRAELRRIEERLHSHRGDYYRWD
;
A
#
# COMPACT_ATOMS: atom_id res chain seq x y z
N MET A 1 22.04 42.85 2.91
CA MET A 1 22.16 42.17 1.60
C MET A 1 23.62 41.79 1.39
N LYS A 2 23.94 40.48 1.39
CA LYS A 2 25.27 39.98 1.02
C LYS A 2 25.09 38.91 -0.04
N LYS A 3 25.66 39.16 -1.21
CA LYS A 3 25.70 38.30 -2.40
C LYS A 3 26.89 37.34 -2.30
N LEU A 4 26.90 36.35 -3.22
CA LEU A 4 28.02 35.47 -3.63
C LEU A 4 28.16 34.19 -2.77
N THR A 5 28.32 32.98 -3.31
CA THR A 5 28.81 32.56 -4.64
C THR A 5 28.28 31.14 -4.97
N LEU A 6 28.04 30.88 -6.25
CA LEU A 6 27.68 29.58 -6.84
C LEU A 6 28.95 28.79 -7.18
N LEU A 7 28.98 27.48 -6.93
CA LEU A 7 29.95 26.56 -7.54
C LEU A 7 29.30 25.18 -7.78
N ILE A 8 29.31 24.79 -9.05
CA ILE A 8 28.86 23.52 -9.61
C ILE A 8 30.03 22.52 -9.56
N ALA A 9 29.76 21.27 -9.21
CA ALA A 9 30.61 20.15 -9.61
C ALA A 9 29.72 18.97 -10.02
N LEU A 10 29.77 18.69 -11.32
CA LEU A 10 29.12 17.63 -12.04
C LEU A 10 30.15 16.50 -12.18
N THR A 11 29.87 15.30 -11.68
CA THR A 11 30.64 14.10 -12.04
C THR A 11 29.71 12.94 -12.36
N LEU A 12 29.72 12.62 -13.65
CA LEU A 12 29.22 11.42 -14.29
C LEU A 12 29.92 10.18 -13.74
N GLY A 13 29.17 9.09 -13.58
CA GLY A 13 29.72 7.75 -13.34
C GLY A 13 28.85 6.71 -14.03
N PHE A 14 29.04 6.57 -15.35
CA PHE A 14 28.62 5.38 -16.09
C PHE A 14 29.47 4.19 -15.61
N GLY A 15 28.82 3.10 -15.23
CA GLY A 15 29.48 1.86 -14.86
C GLY A 15 28.54 0.68 -15.04
N GLY A 16 28.27 0.32 -16.30
CA GLY A 16 27.71 -0.98 -16.63
C GLY A 16 28.83 -1.93 -16.99
N VAL A 17 28.98 -3.04 -16.26
CA VAL A 17 29.38 -4.36 -16.78
C VAL A 17 28.84 -5.42 -15.82
N SER A 18 28.04 -6.34 -16.33
CA SER A 18 27.60 -7.55 -15.63
C SER A 18 28.79 -8.48 -15.43
N ALA A 19 29.02 -8.94 -14.20
CA ALA A 19 29.87 -10.10 -13.93
C ALA A 19 29.10 -11.06 -13.02
N PHE A 20 28.56 -12.11 -13.64
CA PHE A 20 28.03 -13.27 -12.95
C PHE A 20 29.21 -13.98 -12.25
N ALA A 21 29.26 -13.89 -10.93
CA ALA A 21 29.97 -14.86 -10.10
C ALA A 21 28.91 -15.54 -9.24
N TYR A 22 28.46 -16.70 -9.73
CA TYR A 22 27.67 -17.65 -8.98
C TYR A 22 28.54 -18.22 -7.86
N ASP A 23 28.32 -17.77 -6.62
CA ASP A 23 28.77 -18.49 -5.43
C ASP A 23 27.56 -19.27 -4.88
N TYR A 24 27.48 -20.54 -5.28
CA TYR A 24 26.47 -21.50 -4.86
C TYR A 24 26.88 -22.12 -3.51
N ASN A 25 26.97 -21.33 -2.44
CA ASN A 25 27.01 -21.92 -1.11
C ASN A 25 26.70 -20.94 0.04
N ARG A 26 25.43 -20.56 0.18
CA ARG A 26 24.95 -20.03 1.46
C ARG A 26 23.44 -20.18 1.62
N ASP A 27 23.07 -21.13 2.48
CA ASP A 27 21.89 -21.09 3.34
C ASP A 27 20.55 -20.77 2.67
N ASN A 28 19.94 -21.85 2.18
CA ASN A 28 18.61 -21.90 1.58
C ASN A 28 17.47 -21.72 2.62
N HIS A 29 17.54 -20.64 3.40
CA HIS A 29 16.54 -20.29 4.42
C HIS A 29 16.12 -18.80 4.41
N THR A 30 16.49 -18.05 3.37
CA THR A 30 16.15 -16.62 3.22
C THR A 30 15.16 -16.35 2.08
N GLY A 31 15.01 -17.26 1.11
CA GLY A 31 14.14 -17.09 -0.06
C GLY A 31 12.64 -17.03 0.27
N TYR A 32 12.18 -17.79 1.28
CA TYR A 32 10.76 -17.79 1.68
C TYR A 32 10.32 -16.48 2.35
N VAL A 33 11.22 -15.78 3.04
CA VAL A 33 10.90 -14.56 3.78
C VAL A 33 10.79 -13.36 2.83
N ALA A 34 11.64 -13.29 1.80
CA ALA A 34 11.64 -12.21 0.81
C ALA A 34 10.39 -12.21 -0.09
N PHE A 35 9.95 -13.37 -0.58
CA PHE A 35 8.74 -13.49 -1.41
C PHE A 35 7.45 -13.13 -0.66
N ASN A 36 7.37 -13.44 0.63
CA ASN A 36 6.18 -13.15 1.45
C ASN A 36 6.08 -11.66 1.81
N ARG A 37 7.21 -10.99 2.00
CA ARG A 37 7.27 -9.55 2.29
C ARG A 37 6.78 -8.70 1.12
N GLY A 38 7.29 -8.95 -0.10
CA GLY A 38 6.86 -8.22 -1.31
C GLY A 38 5.38 -8.43 -1.64
N GLY A 39 4.86 -9.64 -1.42
CA GLY A 39 3.43 -9.94 -1.62
C GLY A 39 2.51 -9.22 -0.61
N LEU A 40 2.90 -9.13 0.65
CA LEU A 40 2.11 -8.46 1.68
C LEU A 40 2.15 -6.93 1.53
N GLU A 41 3.31 -6.36 1.20
CA GLU A 41 3.45 -4.93 0.90
C GLU A 41 2.53 -4.52 -0.26
N SER A 42 2.54 -5.28 -1.36
CA SER A 42 1.64 -5.04 -2.49
C SER A 42 0.15 -5.13 -2.09
N ARG A 43 -0.21 -6.08 -1.22
CA ARG A 43 -1.59 -6.21 -0.70
C ARG A 43 -1.99 -5.00 0.15
N VAL A 44 -1.09 -4.52 1.03
CA VAL A 44 -1.34 -3.32 1.85
C VAL A 44 -1.42 -2.07 0.98
N GLU A 45 -0.59 -1.96 -0.05
CA GLU A 45 -0.67 -0.86 -1.02
C GLU A 45 -2.00 -0.88 -1.77
N ARG A 46 -2.46 -2.05 -2.21
CA ARG A 46 -3.79 -2.21 -2.83
C ARG A 46 -4.90 -1.82 -1.85
N LEU A 47 -4.81 -2.21 -0.58
CA LEU A 47 -5.74 -1.80 0.48
C LEU A 47 -5.78 -0.27 0.67
N ASN A 48 -4.61 0.38 0.72
CA ASN A 48 -4.51 1.85 0.83
C ASN A 48 -5.15 2.56 -0.37
N ARG A 49 -4.97 2.04 -1.59
CA ARG A 49 -5.62 2.56 -2.81
C ARG A 49 -7.14 2.43 -2.75
N MET A 50 -7.66 1.28 -2.33
CA MET A 50 -9.11 1.07 -2.15
C MET A 50 -9.69 2.06 -1.12
N LEU A 51 -9.04 2.23 0.04
CA LEU A 51 -9.50 3.18 1.05
C LEU A 51 -9.52 4.62 0.52
N SER A 52 -8.46 5.01 -0.20
CA SER A 52 -8.36 6.36 -0.77
C SER A 52 -9.47 6.61 -1.77
N HIS A 53 -9.79 5.62 -2.62
CA HIS A 53 -10.89 5.73 -3.56
C HIS A 53 -12.24 5.84 -2.87
N VAL A 54 -12.55 4.95 -1.92
CA VAL A 54 -13.81 4.99 -1.17
C VAL A 54 -13.99 6.35 -0.47
N ARG A 55 -12.92 6.91 0.10
CA ARG A 55 -12.96 8.27 0.69
C ARG A 55 -13.24 9.35 -0.35
N TRP A 56 -12.63 9.24 -1.53
CA TRP A 56 -12.91 10.16 -2.64
C TRP A 56 -14.37 10.08 -3.07
N GLU A 57 -14.92 8.88 -3.26
CA GLU A 57 -16.34 8.70 -3.61
C GLU A 57 -17.26 9.25 -2.53
N LEU A 58 -16.99 8.95 -1.26
CA LEU A 58 -17.75 9.50 -0.13
C LEU A 58 -17.76 11.03 -0.12
N SER A 59 -16.62 11.65 -0.42
CA SER A 59 -16.50 13.11 -0.47
C SER A 59 -17.31 13.71 -1.61
N ARG A 60 -17.31 13.03 -2.76
CA ARG A 60 -18.01 13.47 -3.98
C ARG A 60 -19.53 13.36 -3.85
N TYR A 61 -20.02 12.28 -3.26
CA TYR A 61 -21.46 11.97 -3.21
C TYR A 61 -22.14 12.39 -1.91
N ARG A 62 -21.43 13.10 -1.02
CA ARG A 62 -21.92 13.46 0.32
C ARG A 62 -22.56 12.27 1.04
N GLY A 63 -21.88 11.12 1.02
CA GLY A 63 -22.41 9.90 1.64
C GLY A 63 -22.83 10.11 3.09
N ASP A 64 -23.85 9.35 3.52
CA ASP A 64 -24.48 9.44 4.84
C ASP A 64 -23.44 9.36 5.97
N TRP A 65 -23.71 10.04 7.09
CA TRP A 65 -22.84 10.10 8.25
C TRP A 65 -22.50 8.72 8.82
N ARG A 66 -23.42 7.75 8.69
CA ARG A 66 -23.20 6.36 9.08
C ARG A 66 -22.09 5.72 8.26
N LEU A 67 -22.12 5.91 6.95
CA LEU A 67 -21.13 5.38 6.03
C LEU A 67 -19.76 6.04 6.24
N ARG A 68 -19.75 7.35 6.51
CA ARG A 68 -18.52 8.07 6.89
C ARG A 68 -17.89 7.48 8.14
N ARG A 69 -18.68 7.25 9.20
CA ARG A 69 -18.20 6.63 10.45
C ARG A 69 -17.66 5.22 10.22
N GLU A 70 -18.26 4.44 9.33
CA GLU A 70 -17.77 3.12 8.97
C GLU A 70 -16.41 3.21 8.26
N VAL A 71 -16.26 4.13 7.32
CA VAL A 71 -14.99 4.37 6.62
C VAL A 71 -13.91 4.90 7.56
N ASP A 72 -14.26 5.76 8.53
CA ASP A 72 -13.30 6.25 9.54
C ASP A 72 -12.78 5.12 10.44
N ARG A 73 -13.66 4.18 10.83
CA ARG A 73 -13.26 2.97 11.56
C ARG A 73 -12.30 2.12 10.73
N ILE A 74 -12.63 1.87 9.47
CA ILE A 74 -11.77 1.11 8.55
C ILE A 74 -10.44 1.83 8.36
N SER A 75 -10.44 3.15 8.17
CA SER A 75 -9.23 3.96 8.05
C SER A 75 -8.32 3.80 9.26
N SER A 76 -8.89 3.74 10.47
CA SER A 76 -8.12 3.51 11.70
C SER A 76 -7.48 2.12 11.73
N ASN A 77 -8.19 1.09 11.25
CA ASN A 77 -7.66 -0.27 11.13
C ASN A 77 -6.57 -0.36 10.06
N VAL A 78 -6.74 0.31 8.91
CA VAL A 78 -5.72 0.39 7.85
C VAL A 78 -4.46 1.09 8.37
N ASN A 79 -4.60 2.16 9.14
CA ASN A 79 -3.46 2.82 9.80
C ASN A 79 -2.71 1.89 10.75
N ARG A 80 -3.44 1.05 11.51
CA ARG A 80 -2.84 0.03 12.37
C ARG A 80 -2.09 -1.04 11.56
N VAL A 81 -2.64 -1.48 10.44
CA VAL A 81 -1.97 -2.41 9.51
C VAL A 81 -0.68 -1.79 8.96
N ASN A 82 -0.74 -0.55 8.47
CA ASN A 82 0.44 0.18 7.98
C ASN A 82 1.51 0.34 9.07
N TRP A 83 1.10 0.63 10.30
CA TRP A 83 2.01 0.72 11.44
C TRP A 83 2.69 -0.62 11.72
N ARG A 84 1.92 -1.71 11.79
CA ARG A 84 2.44 -3.07 12.01
C ARG A 84 3.39 -3.51 10.89
N LEU A 85 3.04 -3.23 9.63
CA LEU A 85 3.90 -3.53 8.49
C LEU A 85 5.30 -2.92 8.63
N ARG A 86 5.40 -1.72 9.21
CA ARG A 86 6.67 -1.00 9.41
C ARG A 86 7.44 -1.42 10.66
N HIS A 87 6.73 -1.79 11.74
CA HIS A 87 7.33 -1.99 13.07
C HIS A 87 7.44 -3.46 13.48
N GLY A 88 6.98 -4.39 12.65
CA GLY A 88 7.03 -5.81 12.91
C GLY A 88 5.63 -6.42 12.99
N TYR A 89 5.46 -7.58 12.36
CA TYR A 89 4.16 -8.21 12.19
C TYR A 89 4.28 -9.73 12.06
N ASP A 90 3.22 -10.42 12.47
CA ASP A 90 2.95 -11.79 12.04
C ASP A 90 2.36 -11.74 10.62
N SER A 91 3.05 -12.34 9.65
CA SER A 91 2.67 -12.26 8.24
C SER A 91 1.32 -12.90 7.94
N TYR A 92 0.98 -13.99 8.63
CA TYR A 92 -0.28 -14.70 8.41
C TYR A 92 -1.44 -13.88 8.95
N ARG A 93 -1.31 -13.39 10.18
CA ARG A 93 -2.34 -12.57 10.83
C ARG A 93 -2.55 -11.25 10.10
N LEU A 94 -1.48 -10.57 9.69
CA LEU A 94 -1.58 -9.30 8.97
C LEU A 94 -2.22 -9.50 7.59
N ARG A 95 -1.91 -10.59 6.90
CA ARG A 95 -2.53 -10.93 5.62
C ARG A 95 -4.04 -11.13 5.74
N ASN A 96 -4.48 -11.87 6.76
CA ASN A 96 -5.91 -12.06 7.02
C ASN A 96 -6.63 -10.75 7.38
N GLU A 97 -5.98 -9.90 8.17
CA GLU A 97 -6.49 -8.57 8.52
C GLU A 97 -6.63 -7.68 7.26
N VAL A 98 -5.63 -7.68 6.39
CA VAL A 98 -5.67 -6.97 5.11
C VAL A 98 -6.81 -7.47 4.22
N ASP A 99 -6.94 -8.79 4.06
CA ASP A 99 -7.97 -9.37 3.20
C ASP A 99 -9.39 -9.09 3.75
N SER A 100 -9.58 -9.10 5.08
CA SER A 100 -10.82 -8.69 5.74
C SER A 100 -11.17 -7.22 5.48
N LEU A 101 -10.20 -6.31 5.65
CA LEU A 101 -10.40 -4.88 5.41
C LEU A 101 -10.69 -4.58 3.94
N ARG A 102 -10.05 -5.31 3.02
CA ARG A 102 -10.36 -5.20 1.58
C ARG A 102 -11.80 -5.62 1.29
N ALA A 103 -12.29 -6.69 1.90
CA ALA A 103 -13.67 -7.12 1.76
C ALA A 103 -14.66 -6.09 2.34
N GLU A 104 -14.34 -5.47 3.49
CA GLU A 104 -15.15 -4.36 4.05
C GLU A 104 -15.23 -3.17 3.09
N LEU A 105 -14.10 -2.73 2.53
CA LEU A 105 -14.07 -1.62 1.58
C LEU A 105 -14.85 -1.93 0.30
N ARG A 106 -14.74 -3.16 -0.22
CA ARG A 106 -15.50 -3.59 -1.39
C ARG A 106 -17.02 -3.54 -1.14
N ARG A 107 -17.48 -3.97 0.04
CA ARG A 107 -18.91 -3.84 0.41
C ARG A 107 -19.37 -2.39 0.56
N ILE A 108 -18.48 -1.47 0.97
CA ILE A 108 -18.80 -0.04 1.03
C ILE A 108 -18.94 0.54 -0.36
N GLU A 109 -18.01 0.21 -1.24
CA GLU A 109 -18.06 0.59 -2.65
C GLU A 109 -19.32 0.06 -3.33
N GLU A 110 -19.64 -1.23 -3.18
CA GLU A 110 -20.89 -1.80 -3.72
C GLU A 110 -22.13 -1.05 -3.22
N ARG A 111 -22.14 -0.59 -1.96
CA ARG A 111 -23.21 0.28 -1.43
C ARG A 111 -23.21 1.66 -2.07
N LEU A 112 -22.05 2.28 -2.28
CA LEU A 112 -21.93 3.58 -2.96
C LEU A 112 -22.35 3.49 -4.44
N HIS A 113 -22.04 2.37 -5.10
CA HIS A 113 -22.30 2.11 -6.52
C HIS A 113 -23.71 1.63 -6.80
N SER A 114 -24.31 0.80 -5.94
CA SER A 114 -25.73 0.43 -6.05
C SER A 114 -26.67 1.63 -5.95
N HIS A 115 -26.26 2.69 -5.24
CA HIS A 115 -26.98 3.98 -5.27
C HIS A 115 -26.80 4.76 -6.58
N ARG A 116 -25.87 4.36 -7.47
CA ARG A 116 -25.41 5.14 -8.62
C ARG A 116 -25.50 4.41 -9.98
N GLY A 117 -25.50 3.09 -10.02
CA GLY A 117 -25.51 2.28 -11.25
C GLY A 117 -24.16 2.11 -11.96
N ASP A 118 -23.05 2.65 -11.43
CA ASP A 118 -21.70 2.53 -12.01
C ASP A 118 -20.89 1.45 -11.27
N TYR A 119 -20.23 0.52 -11.97
CA TYR A 119 -19.34 -0.49 -11.38
C TYR A 119 -17.88 -0.22 -11.78
N TYR A 120 -17.00 0.07 -10.82
CA TYR A 120 -15.54 0.08 -11.04
C TYR A 120 -14.88 -1.18 -10.47
N ARG A 121 -13.75 -1.60 -11.06
CA ARG A 121 -13.07 -2.87 -10.78
C ARG A 121 -11.58 -2.67 -10.48
N TRP A 122 -11.13 -3.19 -9.33
CA TRP A 122 -9.76 -3.05 -8.79
C TRP A 122 -8.82 -4.17 -9.25
N ASP A 123 -8.59 -4.26 -10.55
CA ASP A 123 -7.73 -5.31 -11.13
C ASP A 123 -6.24 -4.93 -11.06
#